data_AF-A0A7K4FTI7-F1
#
_entry.id   AF-A0A7K4FTI7-F1
#
_cell.length_a   1.000
_cell.length_b   1.000
_cell.length_c   1.000
_cell.angle_alpha   90.00
_cell.angle_beta   90.00
_cell.angle_gamma   90.00
#
_symmetry.space_group_name_H-M   'P 1'
#
loop_
_entity.id
_entity.type
_entity.pdbx_description
1 polymer ?
#
loop_
_entity_poly.entity_id
_entity_poly.type
_entity_poly.pdbx_seq_one_letter_code
_entity_poly.pdbx_strand_id
1 'polypeptide(L)'
;MKGVLAGARKLRELISSDVKTFEKDDEYFIVGISESPLSCSERSEIIDKVLDEAYKYVDSLYLTVLIVNNESYKQIRENLGKEID
;
A
#
# COMPACT_ATOMS: atom_id res chain seq x y z
N MET A 1 -13.46 2.82 0.71
CA MET A 1 -12.61 4.04 0.72
C MET A 1 -11.98 4.39 2.08
N LYS A 2 -12.74 4.55 3.19
CA LYS A 2 -12.14 4.93 4.49
C LYS A 2 -11.00 4.01 4.95
N GLY A 3 -11.15 2.69 4.81
CA GLY A 3 -10.10 1.72 5.14
C GLY A 3 -8.83 1.86 4.30
N VAL A 4 -8.96 2.06 2.98
CA VAL A 4 -7.82 2.27 2.07
C VAL A 4 -7.01 3.50 2.46
N LEU A 5 -7.68 4.62 2.72
CA LEU A 5 -7.01 5.86 3.14
C LEU A 5 -6.34 5.72 4.51
N ALA A 6 -6.97 5.01 5.44
CA ALA A 6 -6.39 4.73 6.75
C ALA A 6 -5.12 3.86 6.63
N GLY A 7 -5.17 2.79 5.83
CA GLY A 7 -4.02 1.94 5.53
C GLY A 7 -2.90 2.72 4.84
N ALA A 8 -3.22 3.55 3.85
CA ALA A 8 -2.23 4.36 3.13
C ALA A 8 -1.53 5.36 4.03
N ARG A 9 -2.29 6.03 4.92
CA ARG A 9 -1.74 6.88 5.96
C ARG A 9 -0.82 6.09 6.89
N LYS A 10 -1.25 4.91 7.32
CA LYS A 10 -0.44 4.07 8.21
C LYS A 10 0.87 3.65 7.57
N LEU A 11 0.84 3.25 6.29
CA LEU A 11 2.05 2.90 5.56
C LEU A 11 3.00 4.11 5.48
N ARG A 12 2.48 5.29 5.16
CA ARG A 12 3.27 6.53 5.07
C ARG A 12 3.98 6.86 6.39
N GLU A 13 3.32 6.64 7.52
CA GLU A 13 3.93 6.78 8.86
C GLU A 13 5.06 5.77 9.11
N LEU A 14 4.95 4.55 8.60
CA LEU A 14 5.90 3.46 8.86
C LEU A 14 7.15 3.52 7.97
N ILE A 15 7.02 3.92 6.70
CA ILE A 15 8.16 3.91 5.76
C ILE A 15 8.72 5.30 5.45
N SER A 16 8.12 6.39 5.95
CA SER A 16 8.54 7.78 5.71
C SER A 16 8.85 8.11 4.24
N SER A 17 8.11 7.47 3.32
CA SER A 17 8.37 7.49 1.88
C SER A 17 7.10 7.80 1.09
N ASP A 18 7.21 7.88 -0.24
CA ASP A 18 6.06 8.09 -1.11
C ASP A 18 5.11 6.88 -1.03
N VAL A 19 3.82 7.16 -0.88
CA VAL A 19 2.76 6.16 -0.80
C VAL A 19 1.65 6.59 -1.71
N LYS A 20 1.32 5.71 -2.65
CA LYS A 20 0.29 5.91 -3.67
C LYS A 20 -0.80 4.87 -3.56
N THR A 21 -2.00 5.25 -3.94
CA THR A 21 -3.18 4.39 -3.89
C THR A 21 -3.81 4.26 -5.25
N PHE A 22 -4.35 3.08 -5.53
CA PHE A 22 -4.94 2.75 -6.82
C PHE A 22 -6.20 1.92 -6.68
N GLU A 23 -7.02 1.96 -7.73
CA GLU A 23 -8.21 1.15 -7.89
C GLU A 23 -8.21 0.51 -9.29
N LYS A 24 -8.50 -0.79 -9.34
CA LYS A 24 -8.66 -1.58 -10.56
C LYS A 24 -9.62 -2.74 -10.31
N ASP A 25 -10.65 -2.87 -11.14
CA ASP A 25 -11.58 -4.02 -11.11
C ASP A 25 -12.11 -4.35 -9.70
N ASP A 26 -12.54 -3.32 -8.96
CA ASP A 26 -13.01 -3.39 -7.56
C ASP A 26 -11.97 -3.83 -6.51
N GLU A 27 -10.69 -3.94 -6.89
CA GLU A 27 -9.53 -4.12 -6.01
C GLU A 27 -8.78 -2.81 -5.79
N TYR A 28 -8.32 -2.61 -4.55
CA TYR A 28 -7.49 -1.48 -4.16
C TYR A 28 -6.03 -1.89 -3.96
N PHE A 29 -5.11 -1.00 -4.32
CA PHE A 29 -3.69 -1.16 -4.09
C PHE A 29 -3.16 0.00 -3.25
N ILE A 30 -2.38 -0.31 -2.21
CA ILE A 30 -1.55 0.67 -1.48
C ILE A 30 -0.10 0.33 -1.79
N VAL A 31 0.62 1.27 -2.41
CA VAL A 31 2.00 1.05 -2.85
C VAL A 31 2.93 2.04 -2.15
N GLY A 32 3.79 1.51 -1.28
CA GLY A 32 4.90 2.25 -0.69
C GLY A 32 6.16 2.12 -1.54
N ILE A 33 6.74 3.27 -1.92
CA ILE A 33 7.95 3.34 -2.74
C ILE A 33 9.13 3.66 -1.81
N SER A 34 9.84 2.63 -1.35
CA SER A 34 10.96 2.76 -0.42
C SER A 34 12.30 2.62 -1.14
N GLU A 35 13.17 3.62 -0.98
CA GLU A 35 14.58 3.56 -1.43
C GLU A 35 15.46 2.77 -0.44
N SER A 36 14.99 2.60 0.80
CA SER A 36 15.72 1.84 1.82
C SER A 36 15.49 0.34 1.67
N PRO A 37 16.55 -0.48 1.77
CA PRO A 37 16.42 -1.94 1.75
C PRO A 37 15.76 -2.42 3.03
N LEU A 38 14.50 -2.82 2.92
CA LEU A 38 13.77 -3.52 3.98
C LEU A 38 13.90 -5.03 3.80
N SER A 39 14.22 -5.74 4.88
CA SER A 39 14.18 -7.19 4.93
C SER A 39 12.75 -7.72 4.71
N CYS A 40 12.61 -8.99 4.33
CA CYS A 40 11.31 -9.61 4.16
C CYS A 40 10.49 -9.61 5.46
N SER A 41 11.16 -9.76 6.62
CA SER A 41 10.49 -9.73 7.93
C SER A 41 9.90 -8.35 8.22
N GLU A 42 10.70 -7.29 8.04
CA GLU A 42 10.23 -5.91 8.24
C GLU A 42 9.06 -5.57 7.30
N ARG A 43 9.15 -6.00 6.03
CA ARG A 43 8.06 -5.81 5.07
C ARG A 43 6.77 -6.49 5.54
N SER A 44 6.84 -7.74 6.01
CA SER A 44 5.67 -8.46 6.51
C SER A 44 5.04 -7.73 7.69
N GLU A 45 5.85 -7.33 8.69
CA GLU A 45 5.34 -6.62 9.87
C GLU A 45 4.70 -5.27 9.54
N ILE A 46 5.24 -4.55 8.54
CA ILE A 46 4.66 -3.30 8.06
C ILE A 46 3.32 -3.58 7.37
N ILE A 47 3.27 -4.57 6.49
CA ILE A 47 2.05 -4.95 5.76
C ILE A 47 0.94 -5.34 6.75
N ASP A 48 1.25 -6.18 7.74
CA ASP A 48 0.28 -6.60 8.76
C ASP A 48 -0.33 -5.40 9.49
N LYS A 49 0.52 -4.45 9.94
CA LYS A 49 0.06 -3.22 10.62
C LYS A 49 -0.80 -2.33 9.72
N VAL A 50 -0.55 -2.32 8.42
CA VAL A 50 -1.34 -1.54 7.44
C VAL A 50 -2.71 -2.18 7.23
N LEU A 51 -2.76 -3.51 7.07
CA LEU A 51 -4.01 -4.24 6.92
C LEU A 51 -4.86 -4.13 8.20
N ASP A 52 -4.26 -4.32 9.37
CA ASP A 52 -4.93 -4.16 10.67
C ASP A 52 -5.56 -2.77 10.81
N GLU A 53 -4.88 -1.71 10.35
CA GLU A 53 -5.44 -0.36 10.40
C GLU A 53 -6.57 -0.18 9.38
N ALA A 54 -6.42 -0.69 8.16
CA ALA A 54 -7.44 -0.57 7.11
C ALA A 54 -8.77 -1.24 7.50
N TYR A 55 -8.70 -2.46 8.04
CA TYR A 55 -9.87 -3.27 8.40
C TYR A 55 -10.59 -2.80 9.67
N LYS A 56 -10.05 -1.84 10.43
CA LYS A 56 -10.82 -1.16 11.51
C LYS A 56 -12.01 -0.36 10.98
N TYR A 57 -11.98 0.04 9.71
CA TYR A 57 -12.96 0.96 9.12
C TYR A 57 -13.87 0.29 8.08
N VAL A 58 -13.68 -1.00 7.81
CA VAL A 58 -14.46 -1.75 6.82
C VAL A 58 -14.42 -3.24 7.12
N ASP A 59 -15.56 -3.90 7.05
CA ASP A 59 -15.67 -5.35 7.35
C ASP A 59 -15.10 -6.23 6.22
N SER A 60 -15.07 -5.73 4.99
CA SER A 60 -14.57 -6.44 3.82
C SER A 60 -14.03 -5.47 2.77
N LEU A 61 -12.83 -5.77 2.24
CA LEU A 61 -12.12 -4.96 1.26
C LEU A 61 -11.18 -5.86 0.45
N TYR A 62 -11.16 -5.75 -0.87
CA TYR A 62 -10.10 -6.34 -1.68
C TYR A 62 -8.93 -5.37 -1.72
N LEU A 63 -7.89 -5.65 -0.94
CA LEU A 63 -6.75 -4.76 -0.75
C LEU A 63 -5.43 -5.52 -0.88
N THR A 64 -4.59 -5.06 -1.78
CA THR A 64 -3.20 -5.49 -1.92
C THR A 64 -2.25 -4.37 -1.45
N VAL A 65 -1.30 -4.71 -0.57
CA VAL A 65 -0.28 -3.78 -0.09
C VAL A 65 1.07 -4.18 -0.67
N LEU A 66 1.75 -3.25 -1.34
CA LEU A 66 3.06 -3.45 -1.96
C LEU A 66 4.08 -2.49 -1.36
N ILE A 67 5.27 -2.99 -1.07
CA ILE A 67 6.44 -2.17 -0.72
C ILE A 67 7.54 -2.50 -1.71
N VAL A 68 7.84 -1.54 -2.58
CA VAL A 68 8.72 -1.70 -3.74
C VAL A 68 9.75 -0.58 -3.78
N ASN A 69 10.83 -0.77 -4.52
CA ASN A 69 11.73 0.33 -4.87
C ASN A 69 11.18 1.08 -6.10
N ASN A 70 11.80 2.21 -6.45
CA ASN A 70 11.36 3.05 -7.55
C ASN A 70 11.48 2.38 -8.93
N GLU A 71 12.46 1.51 -9.13
CA GLU A 71 12.61 0.76 -10.38
C GLU A 71 11.44 -0.22 -10.58
N SER A 72 11.16 -1.05 -9.57
CA SER A 72 10.02 -1.97 -9.57
C SER A 72 8.69 -1.23 -9.69
N TYR A 73 8.54 -0.08 -9.01
CA TYR A 73 7.34 0.74 -9.13
C TYR A 73 7.07 1.17 -10.58
N LYS A 74 8.09 1.65 -11.30
CA LYS A 74 7.97 2.05 -12.72
C LYS A 74 7.51 0.89 -13.61
N GLN A 75 7.91 -0.34 -13.30
CA GLN A 75 7.53 -1.53 -14.08
C GLN A 75 6.09 -1.97 -13.82
N ILE A 76 5.59 -1.81 -12.59
CA ILE A 76 4.24 -2.28 -12.23
C ILE A 76 3.16 -1.20 -12.37
N ARG A 77 3.53 0.09 -12.38
CA ARG A 77 2.60 1.22 -12.32
C ARG A 77 1.46 1.13 -13.32
N GLU A 78 1.74 0.78 -14.56
CA GLU A 78 0.73 0.71 -15.64
C GLU A 78 -0.34 -0.37 -15.38
N ASN A 79 -0.04 -1.37 -14.55
CA ASN A 79 -0.94 -2.47 -14.25
C ASN A 79 -1.81 -2.24 -13.00
N LEU A 80 -1.53 -1.20 -12.21
CA LEU A 80 -2.20 -0.91 -10.94
C LEU A 80 -3.57 -0.21 -11.12
N GLY A 81 -3.89 0.24 -12.33
CA GLY A 81 -5.14 0.93 -12.62
C GLY A 81 -5.10 2.42 -12.35
N LYS A 82 -6.24 2.98 -11.92
CA LYS A 82 -6.39 4.43 -11.73
C LYS A 82 -5.85 4.84 -10.36
N GLU A 83 -4.96 5.83 -10.34
CA GLU A 83 -4.52 6.43 -9.07
C GLU A 83 -5.66 7.21 -8.42
N ILE A 84 -5.80 7.03 -7.11
CA ILE A 84 -6.80 7.67 -6.26
C ILE A 84 -6.10 8.38 -5.12
N ASP A 85 -6.58 9.57 -4.75
CA ASP A 85 -6.05 10.39 -3.64
C ASP A 85 -6.83 10.19 -2.34
#